data_AF-A0AAW7RHL5-F1
#
_entry.id   AF-A0AAW7RHL5-F1
#
_cell.length_a   1.000
_cell.length_b   1.000
_cell.length_c   1.000
_cell.angle_alpha   90.00
_cell.angle_beta   90.00
_cell.angle_gamma   90.00
#
_symmetry.space_group_name_H-M   'P 1'
#
loop_
_entity.id
_entity.type
_entity.pdbx_description
1 polymer ?
#
loop_
_entity_poly.entity_id
_entity_poly.type
_entity_poly.pdbx_seq_one_letter_code
_entity_poly.pdbx_strand_id
1 'polypeptide(L)'
;MDQTTLVRQVLAMTHEIDRAVQLADWEGAGRLVAAREPYLTSIQAQQSPEAMLMIREIQAIDAATMAASSLARDELQHEYRAAMGRLDSARQYNSQAALRY
;
A
#
# COMPACT_ATOMS: atom_id res chain seq x y z
N MET A 1 -5.03 -28.54 3.92
CA MET A 1 -5.04 -27.95 2.57
C MET A 1 -3.74 -28.36 1.89
N ASP A 2 -3.77 -28.73 0.61
CA ASP A 2 -2.53 -29.00 -0.15
C ASP A 2 -1.80 -27.70 -0.50
N GLN A 3 -0.54 -27.81 -0.94
CA GLN A 3 0.31 -26.65 -1.25
C GLN A 3 -0.22 -25.79 -2.42
N THR A 4 -0.75 -26.40 -3.46
CA THR A 4 -1.30 -25.66 -4.61
C THR A 4 -2.52 -24.84 -4.18
N THR A 5 -3.41 -25.43 -3.37
CA THR A 5 -4.59 -24.74 -2.83
C THR A 5 -4.20 -23.64 -1.83
N LEU A 6 -3.14 -23.84 -1.03
CA LEU A 6 -2.58 -22.80 -0.17
C LEU A 6 -2.08 -21.60 -0.98
N VAL A 7 -1.28 -21.84 -2.01
CA VAL A 7 -0.76 -20.77 -2.87
C VAL A 7 -1.90 -20.04 -3.59
N ARG A 8 -2.93 -20.76 -4.05
CA ARG A 8 -4.12 -20.16 -4.65
C ARG A 8 -4.86 -19.23 -3.68
N GLN A 9 -4.99 -19.64 -2.41
CA GLN A 9 -5.58 -18.80 -1.37
C GLN A 9 -4.75 -17.53 -1.14
N VAL A 10 -3.43 -17.67 -1.08
CA VAL A 10 -2.54 -16.50 -0.94
C VAL A 10 -2.67 -15.56 -2.12
N LEU A 11 -2.73 -16.07 -3.35
CA LEU A 11 -2.93 -15.25 -4.55
C LEU A 11 -4.26 -14.48 -4.51
N ALA A 12 -5.35 -15.11 -4.08
CA ALA A 12 -6.62 -14.43 -3.89
C ALA A 12 -6.51 -13.27 -2.87
N MET A 13 -5.87 -13.51 -1.71
CA MET A 13 -5.63 -12.47 -0.71
C MET A 13 -4.72 -11.34 -1.24
N THR A 14 -3.74 -11.67 -2.08
CA THR A 14 -2.88 -10.68 -2.74
C THR A 14 -3.69 -9.73 -3.64
N HIS A 15 -4.66 -10.25 -4.40
CA HIS A 15 -5.55 -9.39 -5.18
C HIS A 15 -6.47 -8.52 -4.30
N GLU A 16 -6.91 -9.01 -3.15
CA GLU A 16 -7.70 -8.20 -2.21
C GLU A 16 -6.87 -7.04 -1.63
N ILE A 17 -5.60 -7.29 -1.30
CA ILE A 17 -4.65 -6.26 -0.83
C ILE A 17 -4.43 -5.22 -1.93
N ASP A 18 -4.14 -5.66 -3.16
CA ASP A 18 -3.92 -4.73 -4.28
C ASP A 18 -5.17 -3.87 -4.51
N ARG A 19 -6.36 -4.47 -4.49
CA ARG A 19 -7.62 -3.73 -4.61
C ARG A 19 -7.79 -2.69 -3.50
N ALA A 20 -7.47 -3.01 -2.25
CA ALA A 20 -7.54 -2.06 -1.14
C ALA A 20 -6.57 -0.89 -1.35
N VAL A 21 -5.35 -1.16 -1.83
CA VAL A 21 -4.36 -0.12 -2.18
C VAL A 21 -4.84 0.77 -3.33
N GLN A 22 -5.40 0.20 -4.39
CA GLN A 22 -5.96 0.98 -5.50
C GLN A 22 -7.14 1.89 -5.07
N LEU A 23 -7.85 1.51 -4.01
CA LEU A 23 -8.93 2.29 -3.41
C LEU A 23 -8.45 3.25 -2.31
N ALA A 24 -7.13 3.32 -2.06
CA ALA A 24 -6.51 4.06 -0.96
C ALA A 24 -7.06 3.67 0.44
N ASP A 25 -7.59 2.46 0.59
CA ASP A 25 -7.98 1.88 1.87
C ASP A 25 -6.75 1.33 2.60
N TRP A 26 -5.91 2.23 3.09
CA TRP A 26 -4.62 1.88 3.72
C TRP A 26 -4.80 1.04 4.99
N GLU A 27 -5.84 1.30 5.77
CA GLU A 27 -6.13 0.54 6.98
C GLU A 27 -6.61 -0.88 6.63
N GLY A 28 -7.51 -1.01 5.65
CA GLY A 28 -7.96 -2.29 5.13
C GLY A 28 -6.84 -3.11 4.52
N ALA A 29 -5.99 -2.48 3.70
CA ALA A 29 -4.79 -3.12 3.16
C ALA A 29 -3.87 -3.65 4.26
N GLY A 30 -3.63 -2.86 5.32
CA GLY A 30 -2.84 -3.30 6.48
C GLY A 30 -3.42 -4.52 7.19
N ARG A 31 -4.75 -4.55 7.41
CA ARG A 31 -5.44 -5.70 8.01
C ARG A 31 -5.33 -6.96 7.14
N LEU A 32 -5.48 -6.81 5.82
CA LEU A 32 -5.38 -7.92 4.87
C LEU A 32 -3.95 -8.48 4.79
N VAL A 33 -2.93 -7.61 4.81
CA VAL A 33 -1.52 -8.01 4.86
C VAL A 33 -1.24 -8.84 6.12
N ALA A 34 -1.68 -8.37 7.28
CA ALA A 34 -1.52 -9.10 8.54
C ALA A 34 -2.25 -10.45 8.51
N ALA A 35 -3.44 -10.52 7.91
CA ALA A 35 -4.18 -11.77 7.75
C ALA A 35 -3.49 -12.75 6.80
N ARG A 36 -2.76 -12.27 5.78
CA ARG A 36 -2.05 -13.08 4.79
C ARG A 36 -0.75 -13.70 5.33
N GLU A 37 -0.10 -13.06 6.30
CA GLU A 37 1.23 -13.47 6.80
C GLU A 37 1.31 -14.96 7.20
N PRO A 38 0.38 -15.53 8.00
CA PRO A 38 0.50 -16.93 8.43
C PRO A 38 0.40 -17.94 7.27
N TYR A 39 -0.29 -17.56 6.18
CA TYR A 39 -0.40 -18.38 4.99
C TYR A 39 0.89 -18.36 4.17
N LEU A 40 1.53 -17.19 4.06
CA LEU A 40 2.84 -17.06 3.40
C LEU A 40 3.90 -17.90 4.13
N THR A 41 3.94 -17.86 5.46
CA THR A 41 4.90 -18.66 6.25
C THR A 41 4.63 -20.17 6.18
N SER A 42 3.43 -20.57 5.74
CA SER A 42 3.04 -21.98 5.59
C SER A 42 3.39 -22.56 4.20
N ILE A 43 3.84 -21.74 3.25
CA ILE A 43 4.26 -22.19 1.91
C ILE A 43 5.59 -22.93 2.02
N GLN A 44 5.63 -24.16 1.51
CA GLN A 44 6.85 -24.97 1.48
C GLN A 44 7.72 -24.63 0.27
N ALA A 45 9.03 -24.89 0.36
CA ALA A 45 9.96 -24.60 -0.74
C ALA A 45 9.69 -25.46 -2.00
N GLN A 46 9.28 -26.72 -1.84
CA GLN A 46 8.97 -27.60 -2.95
C GLN A 46 7.53 -27.39 -3.41
N GLN A 47 7.37 -26.96 -4.66
CA GLN A 47 6.08 -26.59 -5.24
C GLN A 47 5.86 -27.28 -6.58
N SER A 48 4.59 -27.46 -6.93
CA SER A 48 4.21 -27.89 -8.29
C SER A 48 4.54 -26.79 -9.31
N PRO A 49 4.70 -27.12 -10.60
CA PRO A 49 4.87 -26.10 -11.64
C PRO A 49 3.72 -25.07 -11.68
N GLU A 50 2.47 -25.51 -11.42
CA GLU A 50 1.30 -24.63 -11.33
C GLU A 50 1.43 -23.65 -10.16
N ALA A 51 1.77 -24.14 -8.96
CA ALA A 51 1.95 -23.29 -7.79
C ALA A 51 3.10 -22.29 -7.96
N MET A 52 4.16 -22.68 -8.67
CA MET A 52 5.27 -21.76 -9.00
C MET A 52 4.84 -20.60 -9.91
N LEU A 53 3.88 -20.80 -10.82
CA LEU A 53 3.33 -19.70 -11.63
C LEU A 53 2.56 -18.70 -10.75
N MET A 54 1.71 -19.21 -9.84
CA MET A 54 0.97 -18.36 -8.90
C MET A 54 1.90 -17.60 -7.94
N ILE A 55 2.98 -18.23 -7.47
CA ILE A 55 3.98 -17.55 -6.62
C ILE A 55 4.64 -16.38 -7.36
N ARG A 56 4.96 -16.53 -8.65
CA ARG A 56 5.52 -15.43 -9.45
C ARG A 56 4.53 -14.29 -9.64
N GLU A 57 3.25 -14.61 -9.79
CA GLU A 57 2.19 -13.60 -9.87
C GLU A 57 2.03 -12.85 -8.54
N ILE A 58 2.03 -13.56 -7.40
CA ILE A 58 2.02 -12.94 -6.06
C ILE A 58 3.18 -11.94 -5.94
N GLN A 59 4.40 -12.35 -6.30
CA GLN A 59 5.59 -11.49 -6.24
C GLN A 59 5.48 -10.25 -7.13
N ALA A 60 4.92 -10.41 -8.34
CA ALA A 60 4.74 -9.30 -9.27
C ALA A 60 3.72 -8.27 -8.74
N ILE A 61 2.60 -8.74 -8.19
CA ILE A 61 1.58 -7.87 -7.58
C ILE A 61 2.15 -7.17 -6.35
N ASP A 62 2.78 -7.90 -5.43
CA ASP A 62 3.37 -7.32 -4.22
C ASP A 62 4.37 -6.20 -4.56
N ALA A 63 5.23 -6.40 -5.57
CA ALA A 63 6.15 -5.37 -6.04
C ALA A 63 5.44 -4.12 -6.58
N ALA A 64 4.38 -4.30 -7.37
CA ALA A 64 3.57 -3.20 -7.90
C ALA A 64 2.82 -2.44 -6.79
N THR A 65 2.22 -3.17 -5.85
CA THR A 65 1.51 -2.62 -4.69
C THR A 65 2.45 -1.82 -3.79
N MET A 66 3.69 -2.29 -3.57
CA MET A 66 4.71 -1.54 -2.83
C MET A 66 5.11 -0.24 -3.53
N ALA A 67 5.28 -0.28 -4.86
CA ALA A 67 5.59 0.92 -5.64
C ALA A 67 4.47 1.96 -5.58
N ALA A 68 3.22 1.53 -5.76
CA ALA A 68 2.04 2.39 -5.65
C ALA A 68 1.90 3.02 -4.25
N SER A 69 2.13 2.23 -3.20
CA SER A 69 2.09 2.71 -1.81
C SER A 69 3.18 3.75 -1.53
N SER A 70 4.40 3.59 -2.07
CA SER A 70 5.46 4.57 -1.93
C SER A 70 5.12 5.88 -2.64
N LEU A 71 4.60 5.80 -3.87
CA LEU A 71 4.19 6.98 -4.64
C LEU A 71 3.10 7.77 -3.89
N ALA A 72 2.04 7.09 -3.43
CA ALA A 72 0.95 7.73 -2.70
C ALA A 72 1.44 8.44 -1.41
N ARG A 73 2.38 7.83 -0.69
CA ARG A 73 2.99 8.45 0.50
C ARG A 73 3.76 9.71 0.13
N ASP A 74 4.55 9.67 -0.93
CA ASP A 74 5.39 10.80 -1.34
C ASP A 74 4.53 11.97 -1.84
N GLU A 75 3.43 11.69 -2.56
CA GLU A 75 2.42 12.69 -2.96
C GLU A 75 1.75 13.34 -1.74
N LEU A 76 1.30 12.55 -0.76
CA LEU A 76 0.71 13.07 0.48
C LEU A 76 1.68 13.99 1.25
N GLN A 77 2.96 13.65 1.31
CA GLN A 77 3.98 14.50 1.93
C GLN A 77 4.19 15.81 1.17
N HIS A 78 4.17 15.77 -0.16
CA HIS A 78 4.26 16.96 -0.98
C HIS A 78 3.08 17.91 -0.75
N GLU A 79 1.86 17.38 -0.81
CA GLU A 79 0.63 18.14 -0.59
C GLU A 79 0.56 18.76 0.81
N TYR A 80 0.98 18.03 1.84
CA TYR A 80 1.06 18.55 3.19
C TYR A 80 2.02 19.75 3.29
N ARG A 81 3.22 19.63 2.72
CA ARG A 81 4.20 20.74 2.70
C ARG A 81 3.67 21.96 1.95
N ALA A 82 2.99 21.75 0.82
CA ALA A 82 2.36 22.81 0.06
C ALA A 82 1.25 23.51 0.86
N ALA A 83 0.40 22.75 1.56
CA ALA A 83 -0.64 23.30 2.42
C ALA A 83 -0.08 24.13 3.58
N MET A 84 0.97 23.64 4.24
CA MET A 84 1.66 24.39 5.30
C MET A 84 2.29 25.67 4.79
N GLY A 85 2.95 25.66 3.63
CA GLY A 85 3.49 26.87 3.01
C GLY A 85 2.42 27.91 2.68
N ARG A 86 1.22 27.47 2.23
CA ARG A 86 0.07 28.35 2.00
C ARG A 86 -0.44 28.97 3.31
N LEU A 87 -0.52 28.18 4.38
CA LEU A 87 -0.91 28.68 5.70
C LEU A 87 0.08 29.72 6.25
N ASP A 88 1.38 29.48 6.10
CA ASP A 88 2.39 30.42 6.58
C ASP A 88 2.40 31.73 5.77
N SER A 89 2.19 31.65 4.46
CA SER A 89 1.99 32.83 3.61
C SER A 89 0.77 33.64 4.06
N ALA A 90 -0.37 32.98 4.27
CA ALA A 90 -1.59 33.64 4.75
C ALA A 90 -1.40 34.32 6.13
N ARG A 91 -0.66 33.69 7.04
CA ARG A 91 -0.30 34.28 8.35
C ARG A 91 0.56 35.53 8.19
N GLN A 92 1.55 35.52 7.29
CA GLN A 92 2.39 36.69 7.03
C GLN A 92 1.62 37.86 6.40
N TYR A 93 0.70 37.59 5.49
CA TYR A 93 -0.18 38.63 4.95
C TYR A 93 -1.05 39.26 6.05
N ASN A 94 -1.65 38.44 6.91
CA ASN A 94 -2.49 38.93 8.02
C ASN A 94 -1.69 39.74 9.05
N SER A 95 -0.47 39.32 9.40
CA SER A 95 0.37 40.08 10.34
C SER A 95 0.84 41.43 9.77
N GLN A 96 1.16 41.49 8.48
CA GLN A 96 1.48 42.74 7.80
C GLN A 96 0.29 43.69 7.70
N ALA A 97 -0.92 43.15 7.52
CA ALA A 97 -2.14 43.95 7.55
C ALA A 97 -2.41 44.53 8.95
N ALA A 98 -2.13 43.77 10.01
CA ALA A 98 -2.31 44.22 11.40
C ALA A 98 -1.28 45.27 11.84
N LEU A 99 -0.07 45.29 11.27
CA LEU A 99 0.98 46.29 11.55
C LEU A 99 0.77 47.64 10.84
N ARG A 100 -0.21 47.73 9.93
CA ARG A 100 -0.49 48.93 9.12
C ARG A 100 -1.65 49.78 9.68
N TYR A 101 -2.20 49.42 10.83
CA TYR A 101 -3.17 50.21 11.61
C TYR A 101 -2.53 50.68 12.92
#